data_AF-A0A9Q8LGC8-F1
#
_entry.id   AF-A0A9Q8LGC8-F1
#
_cell.length_a   1.000
_cell.length_b   1.000
_cell.length_c   1.000
_cell.angle_alpha   90.00
_cell.angle_beta   90.00
_cell.angle_gamma   90.00
#
_symmetry.space_group_name_H-M   'P 1'
#
loop_
_entity.id
_entity.type
_entity.pdbx_description
1 polymer ?
#
loop_
_entity_poly.entity_id
_entity_poly.type
_entity_poly.pdbx_seq_one_letter_code
_entity_poly.pdbx_strand_id
1 'polypeptide(L)'
;MNEWQTRAVKDALRSPRYLFRVVSDNSLGTNSTALVDSLAGQEIPLRGAEDWESQHYDDFTSMDWVRADAMLQAHFRWQYRFPSAFSSWSTSLLESLIYALLKRDVWKESRILIYVLDTTKVTGPPRIYHAPSLMNAFRLTSRPRLEVSWKKAAGEYLVYGKLSKHDGFTAVKLEDLIDAGLLNLGRRYDLGRWTDEYWFRGVIRIRYTYF
;
A
#
# COMPACT_ATOMS: atom_id res chain seq x y z
N MET A 1 -12.55 1.56 20.73
CA MET A 1 -13.53 0.67 20.07
C MET A 1 -14.28 -0.17 21.12
N ASN A 2 -15.52 -0.58 20.85
CA ASN A 2 -16.24 -1.56 21.67
C ASN A 2 -15.87 -3.01 21.29
N GLU A 3 -16.33 -4.02 22.05
CA GLU A 3 -15.94 -5.41 21.83
C GLU A 3 -16.23 -5.95 20.42
N TRP A 4 -17.42 -5.64 19.89
CA TRP A 4 -17.81 -6.05 18.53
C TRP A 4 -16.91 -5.40 17.47
N GLN A 5 -16.65 -4.10 17.61
CA GLN A 5 -15.76 -3.34 16.73
C GLN A 5 -14.33 -3.90 16.75
N THR A 6 -13.79 -4.16 17.94
CA THR A 6 -12.47 -4.75 18.11
C THR A 6 -12.39 -6.13 17.47
N ARG A 7 -13.43 -6.97 17.63
CA ARG A 7 -13.49 -8.28 16.97
C ARG A 7 -13.49 -8.16 15.45
N ALA A 8 -14.33 -7.28 14.89
CA ALA A 8 -14.41 -7.07 13.45
C ALA A 8 -13.07 -6.59 12.85
N VAL A 9 -12.34 -5.74 13.56
CA VAL A 9 -10.99 -5.30 13.15
C VAL A 9 -9.97 -6.44 13.26
N LYS A 10 -10.03 -7.25 14.32
CA LYS A 10 -9.16 -8.41 14.49
C LYS A 10 -9.39 -9.48 13.41
N ASP A 11 -10.62 -9.66 12.94
CA ASP A 11 -10.92 -10.59 11.83
C ASP A 11 -10.29 -10.14 10.50
N ALA A 12 -9.93 -8.87 10.38
CA ALA A 12 -9.18 -8.34 9.25
C ALA A 12 -7.66 -8.57 9.36
N LEU A 13 -7.14 -8.99 10.52
CA LEU A 13 -5.74 -9.37 10.67
C LEU A 13 -5.48 -10.66 9.89
N ARG A 14 -4.80 -10.51 8.76
CA ARG A 14 -4.32 -11.62 7.93
C ARG A 14 -2.99 -11.20 7.35
N SER A 15 -2.02 -12.10 7.41
CA SER A 15 -0.67 -11.83 6.93
C SER A 15 -0.26 -12.89 5.93
N PRO A 16 -0.29 -12.60 4.62
CA PRO A 16 0.39 -13.44 3.64
C PRO A 16 1.89 -13.38 3.94
N ARG A 17 2.64 -14.44 3.59
CA ARG A 17 4.07 -14.51 3.94
C ARG A 17 4.88 -13.32 3.41
N TYR A 18 4.58 -12.88 2.19
CA TYR A 18 5.26 -11.75 1.57
C TYR A 18 4.27 -10.69 1.14
N LEU A 19 4.67 -9.44 1.34
CA LEU A 19 4.00 -8.24 0.86
C LEU A 19 4.98 -7.37 0.09
N PHE A 20 4.47 -6.65 -0.90
CA PHE A 20 5.25 -5.84 -1.83
C PHE A 20 4.73 -4.41 -1.85
N ARG A 21 5.63 -3.43 -1.91
CA ARG A 21 5.26 -2.01 -2.02
C ARG A 21 6.22 -1.32 -2.94
N VAL A 22 5.73 -0.38 -3.73
CA VAL A 22 6.56 0.44 -4.61
C VAL A 22 6.41 1.89 -4.19
N VAL A 23 7.55 2.58 -4.13
CA VAL A 23 7.62 4.00 -3.85
C VAL A 23 8.62 4.67 -4.75
N SER A 24 8.61 5.99 -4.72
CA SER A 24 9.50 6.90 -5.44
C SER A 24 9.68 8.17 -4.62
N ASP A 25 10.46 9.11 -5.13
CA ASP A 25 10.56 10.49 -4.63
C ASP A 25 9.20 11.20 -4.46
N ASN A 26 8.21 10.89 -5.30
CA ASN A 26 6.87 11.49 -5.22
C ASN A 26 5.90 10.74 -4.29
N SER A 27 6.35 9.66 -3.66
CA SER A 27 5.48 8.88 -2.77
C SER A 27 5.41 9.52 -1.37
N LEU A 28 4.19 9.63 -0.85
CA LEU A 28 3.94 10.20 0.47
C LEU A 28 4.39 9.28 1.62
N GLY A 29 4.59 9.87 2.79
CA GLY A 29 5.22 9.22 3.94
C GLY A 29 6.75 9.21 3.85
N THR A 30 7.41 8.66 4.86
CA THR A 30 8.87 8.54 4.86
C THR A 30 9.25 7.18 4.33
N ASN A 31 9.96 7.12 3.21
CA ASN A 31 10.32 5.86 2.57
C ASN A 31 11.82 5.83 2.28
N SER A 32 12.53 4.86 2.86
CA SER A 32 13.97 4.67 2.71
C SER A 32 14.34 3.19 2.83
N THR A 33 15.61 2.86 2.60
CA THR A 33 16.13 1.49 2.76
C THR A 33 16.11 0.98 4.20
N ALA A 34 15.93 1.85 5.20
CA ALA A 34 15.95 1.49 6.62
C ALA A 34 14.64 1.82 7.35
N LEU A 35 13.73 2.54 6.71
CA LEU A 35 12.49 3.03 7.30
C LEU A 35 11.36 3.12 6.25
N VAL A 36 10.21 2.52 6.55
CA VAL A 36 8.92 2.86 5.93
C VAL A 36 8.01 3.44 7.00
N ASP A 37 7.55 4.67 6.78
CA ASP A 37 6.63 5.37 7.66
C ASP A 37 5.44 5.91 6.86
N SER A 38 4.25 5.80 7.44
CA SER A 38 3.04 6.27 6.79
C SER A 38 2.95 7.80 6.83
N LEU A 39 1.91 8.35 6.21
CA LEU A 39 1.70 9.81 6.18
C LEU A 39 1.46 10.39 7.59
N ALA A 40 0.95 9.58 8.53
CA ALA A 40 0.77 9.99 9.93
C ALA A 40 2.08 10.22 10.70
N GLY A 41 3.19 9.64 10.26
CA GLY A 41 4.51 9.85 10.87
C GLY A 41 5.25 11.09 10.32
N GLN A 42 4.68 11.79 9.33
CA GLN A 42 5.28 13.03 8.83
C GLN A 42 4.91 14.22 9.72
N GLU A 43 5.93 14.89 10.26
CA GLU A 43 5.82 16.17 11.00
C GLU A 43 5.50 17.37 10.08
N ILE A 44 4.79 17.14 8.96
CA ILE A 44 4.39 18.22 8.06
C ILE A 44 2.97 18.64 8.45
N PRO A 45 2.73 19.91 8.82
CA PRO A 45 1.38 20.42 9.02
C PRO A 45 0.62 20.31 7.69
N LEU A 46 -0.24 19.31 7.57
CA LEU A 46 -1.14 19.20 6.42
C LEU A 46 -2.18 20.31 6.56
N ARG A 47 -2.20 21.24 5.60
CA ARG A 47 -3.13 22.38 5.60
C ARG A 47 -4.58 21.87 5.65
N GLY A 48 -5.31 22.19 6.72
CA GLY A 48 -6.67 21.68 6.98
C GLY A 48 -6.75 20.40 7.84
N ALA A 49 -5.64 19.96 8.42
CA ALA A 49 -5.57 18.85 9.39
C ALA A 49 -5.33 19.36 10.83
N GLU A 50 -5.73 20.59 11.15
CA GLU A 50 -5.45 21.28 12.43
C GLU A 50 -5.98 20.51 13.65
N ASP A 51 -7.02 19.69 13.45
CA ASP A 51 -7.61 18.83 14.50
C ASP A 51 -7.13 17.36 14.46
N TRP A 52 -6.23 17.00 13.53
CA TRP A 52 -5.71 15.64 13.40
C TRP A 52 -4.32 15.54 14.02
N GLU A 53 -4.25 15.06 15.26
CA GLU A 53 -2.96 14.70 15.87
C GLU A 53 -2.25 13.63 15.02
N SER A 54 -1.11 14.02 14.42
CA SER A 54 -0.23 13.15 13.66
C SER A 54 0.56 12.27 14.63
N GLN A 55 -0.07 11.18 15.08
CA GLN A 55 0.58 10.18 15.93
C GLN A 55 0.21 8.78 15.45
N HIS A 56 1.18 7.87 15.47
CA HIS A 56 0.87 6.46 15.50
C HIS A 56 0.28 6.15 16.88
N TYR A 57 -0.89 5.52 16.91
CA TYR A 57 -1.31 4.85 18.13
C TYR A 57 -0.48 3.57 18.29
N ASP A 58 -0.34 3.07 19.51
CA ASP A 58 0.39 1.83 19.76
C ASP A 58 -0.27 0.60 19.07
N ASP A 59 -1.60 0.64 18.91
CA ASP A 59 -2.42 -0.34 18.21
C ASP A 59 -3.58 0.37 17.50
N PHE A 60 -3.90 -0.03 16.28
CA PHE A 60 -5.08 0.45 15.56
C PHE A 60 -6.39 0.25 16.34
N THR A 61 -6.52 -0.80 17.16
CA THR A 61 -7.76 -1.04 17.94
C THR A 61 -7.94 -0.05 19.11
N SER A 62 -6.87 0.65 19.49
CA SER A 62 -6.93 1.70 20.50
C SER A 62 -7.52 3.03 19.97
N MET A 63 -7.53 3.21 18.64
CA MET A 63 -8.14 4.37 18.00
C MET A 63 -9.66 4.38 18.20
N ASP A 64 -10.25 5.57 18.40
CA ASP A 64 -11.70 5.75 18.38
C ASP A 64 -12.29 5.28 17.04
N TRP A 65 -13.48 4.65 17.07
CA TRP A 65 -14.09 4.07 15.88
C TRP A 65 -14.45 5.11 14.82
N VAL A 66 -14.96 6.27 15.24
CA VAL A 66 -15.34 7.35 14.32
C VAL A 66 -14.08 7.92 13.65
N ARG A 67 -13.00 8.10 14.43
CA ARG A 67 -11.70 8.53 13.89
C ARG A 67 -11.11 7.50 12.93
N ALA A 68 -11.14 6.22 13.27
CA ALA A 68 -10.67 5.12 12.43
C ALA A 68 -11.47 5.03 11.12
N ASP A 69 -12.80 5.16 11.19
CA ASP A 69 -13.68 5.18 10.03
C ASP A 69 -13.35 6.35 9.08
N ALA A 70 -13.20 7.56 9.63
CA ALA A 70 -12.84 8.75 8.86
C ALA A 70 -11.48 8.60 8.17
N MET A 71 -10.47 8.10 8.90
CA MET A 71 -9.13 7.86 8.36
C MET A 71 -9.15 6.83 7.24
N LEU A 72 -9.86 5.71 7.42
CA LEU A 72 -9.97 4.67 6.40
C LEU A 72 -10.73 5.15 5.15
N GLN A 73 -11.82 5.88 5.34
CA GLN A 73 -12.53 6.50 4.23
C GLN A 73 -11.62 7.43 3.42
N ALA A 74 -10.86 8.28 4.09
CA ALA A 74 -9.91 9.16 3.41
C ALA A 74 -8.81 8.37 2.70
N HIS A 75 -8.23 7.35 3.35
CA HIS A 75 -7.22 6.48 2.79
C HIS A 75 -7.70 5.82 1.49
N PHE A 76 -8.86 5.16 1.52
CA PHE A 76 -9.42 4.47 0.33
C PHE A 76 -9.93 5.42 -0.76
N ARG A 77 -10.12 6.71 -0.45
CA ARG A 77 -10.40 7.78 -1.42
C ARG A 77 -9.15 8.52 -1.88
N TRP A 78 -7.97 8.13 -1.42
CA TRP A 78 -6.70 8.77 -1.75
C TRP A 78 -6.69 10.27 -1.34
N GLN A 79 -7.41 10.60 -0.26
CA GLN A 79 -7.54 11.96 0.27
C GLN A 79 -6.39 12.27 1.22
N TYR A 80 -5.23 12.58 0.65
CA TYR A 80 -3.98 12.80 1.38
C TYR A 80 -3.95 14.01 2.32
N ARG A 81 -5.02 14.82 2.36
CA ARG A 81 -5.18 15.87 3.37
C ARG A 81 -5.46 15.30 4.77
N PHE A 82 -5.90 14.05 4.85
CA PHE A 82 -6.09 13.32 6.10
C PHE A 82 -4.96 12.30 6.26
N PRO A 83 -4.03 12.53 7.20
CA PRO A 83 -2.87 11.67 7.34
C PRO A 83 -3.30 10.26 7.75
N SER A 84 -2.94 9.28 6.93
CA SER A 84 -3.23 7.88 7.23
C SER A 84 -2.08 7.27 8.03
N ALA A 85 -2.44 6.57 9.10
CA ALA A 85 -1.54 5.70 9.86
C ALA A 85 -1.23 4.36 9.14
N PHE A 86 -1.75 4.17 7.91
CA PHE A 86 -1.52 2.99 7.11
C PHE A 86 -0.63 3.27 5.90
N SER A 87 0.18 2.28 5.56
CA SER A 87 0.84 2.16 4.25
C SER A 87 0.20 1.01 3.47
N SER A 88 -0.07 1.22 2.18
CA SER A 88 -0.60 0.18 1.28
C SER A 88 0.50 -0.74 0.75
N TRP A 89 0.19 -2.04 0.73
CA TRP A 89 1.03 -3.13 0.24
C TRP A 89 0.20 -4.10 -0.62
N SER A 90 0.84 -4.76 -1.57
CA SER A 90 0.25 -5.76 -2.47
C SER A 90 0.77 -7.15 -2.15
N THR A 91 -0.05 -8.18 -2.39
CA THR A 91 0.42 -9.58 -2.40
C THR A 91 1.10 -9.99 -3.71
N SER A 92 1.04 -9.16 -4.74
CA SER A 92 1.55 -9.48 -6.07
C SER A 92 2.83 -8.72 -6.37
N LEU A 93 3.94 -9.46 -6.42
CA LEU A 93 5.22 -8.93 -6.91
C LEU A 93 5.08 -8.47 -8.37
N LEU A 94 4.36 -9.25 -9.20
CA LEU A 94 4.16 -8.90 -10.61
C LEU A 94 3.44 -7.56 -10.76
N GLU A 95 2.35 -7.33 -10.04
CA GLU A 95 1.65 -6.04 -10.06
C GLU A 95 2.54 -4.90 -9.57
N SER A 96 3.34 -5.16 -8.54
CA SER A 96 4.30 -4.19 -8.01
C SER A 96 5.35 -3.84 -9.06
N LEU A 97 5.92 -4.81 -9.76
CA LEU A 97 6.89 -4.57 -10.84
C LEU A 97 6.28 -3.79 -12.00
N ILE A 98 5.06 -4.13 -12.44
CA ILE A 98 4.33 -3.37 -13.46
C ILE A 98 4.14 -1.91 -13.00
N TYR A 99 3.74 -1.72 -11.73
CA TYR A 99 3.54 -0.39 -11.17
C TYR A 99 4.84 0.42 -11.05
N ALA A 100 5.96 -0.23 -10.72
CA ALA A 100 7.29 0.40 -10.72
C ALA A 100 7.70 0.85 -12.13
N LEU A 101 7.46 0.02 -13.14
CA LEU A 101 7.71 0.39 -14.54
C LEU A 101 6.79 1.52 -15.00
N LEU A 102 5.52 1.56 -14.56
CA LEU A 102 4.62 2.69 -14.81
C LEU A 102 5.13 4.00 -14.23
N LYS A 103 5.56 3.98 -12.96
CA LYS A 103 6.18 5.13 -12.29
C LYS A 103 7.37 5.67 -13.09
N ARG A 104 8.24 4.78 -13.57
CA ARG A 104 9.41 5.14 -14.37
C ARG A 104 9.04 5.66 -15.77
N ASP A 105 8.26 4.90 -16.53
CA ASP A 105 8.12 5.09 -17.97
C ASP A 105 7.01 6.07 -18.34
N VAL A 106 5.92 6.08 -17.56
CA VAL A 106 4.76 6.93 -17.83
C VAL A 106 4.81 8.19 -16.98
N TRP A 107 5.08 8.05 -15.68
CA TRP A 107 5.07 9.19 -14.74
C TRP A 107 6.42 9.87 -14.58
N LYS A 108 7.48 9.30 -15.16
CA LYS A 108 8.84 9.85 -15.15
C LYS A 108 9.38 10.13 -13.75
N GLU A 109 8.96 9.31 -12.78
CA GLU A 109 9.43 9.38 -11.40
C GLU A 109 10.82 8.75 -11.26
N SER A 110 11.58 9.18 -10.25
CA SER A 110 12.94 8.73 -10.01
C SER A 110 13.08 8.05 -8.64
N ARG A 111 14.23 7.41 -8.41
CA ARG A 111 14.58 6.75 -7.13
C ARG A 111 13.50 5.74 -6.70
N ILE A 112 13.06 4.91 -7.64
CA ILE A 112 11.98 3.96 -7.40
C ILE A 112 12.52 2.79 -6.57
N LEU A 113 11.91 2.59 -5.40
CA LEU A 113 12.22 1.47 -4.51
C LEU A 113 11.08 0.47 -4.54
N ILE A 114 11.43 -0.80 -4.62
CA ILE A 114 10.53 -1.93 -4.44
C ILE A 114 10.87 -2.56 -3.10
N TYR A 115 9.91 -2.54 -2.20
CA TYR A 115 9.98 -3.21 -0.92
C TYR A 115 9.45 -4.63 -1.00
N VAL A 116 10.13 -5.54 -0.31
CA VAL A 116 9.64 -6.88 0.01
C VAL A 116 9.59 -6.98 1.52
N LEU A 117 8.41 -7.22 2.08
CA LEU A 117 8.18 -7.42 3.50
C LEU A 117 7.93 -8.91 3.77
N ASP A 118 8.78 -9.52 4.59
CA ASP A 118 8.54 -10.85 5.18
C ASP A 118 7.71 -10.68 6.45
N THR A 119 6.42 -10.95 6.36
CA THR A 119 5.47 -10.67 7.45
C THR A 119 5.70 -11.53 8.69
N THR A 120 6.42 -12.64 8.55
CA THR A 120 6.77 -13.53 9.68
C THR A 120 7.81 -12.93 10.62
N LYS A 121 8.52 -11.89 10.16
CA LYS A 121 9.56 -11.18 10.92
C LYS A 121 9.06 -9.88 11.56
N VAL A 122 7.82 -9.50 11.30
CA VAL A 122 7.22 -8.30 11.89
C VAL A 122 6.96 -8.59 13.36
N THR A 123 7.69 -7.88 14.23
CA THR A 123 7.56 -8.01 15.69
C THR A 123 6.56 -6.98 16.24
N GLY A 124 6.12 -7.17 17.49
CA GLY A 124 5.20 -6.25 18.17
C GLY A 124 3.72 -6.54 17.93
N PRO A 125 2.82 -5.57 18.16
CA PRO A 125 1.39 -5.77 18.05
C PRO A 125 0.97 -6.09 16.60
N PRO A 126 -0.14 -6.83 16.40
CA PRO A 126 -0.66 -7.11 15.06
C PRO A 126 -0.95 -5.82 14.31
N ARG A 127 -0.29 -5.63 13.16
CA ARG A 127 -0.36 -4.37 12.41
C ARG A 127 -0.52 -4.56 10.90
N ILE A 128 -0.90 -5.76 10.45
CA ILE A 128 -1.10 -6.09 9.03
C ILE A 128 -2.54 -6.51 8.82
N TYR A 129 -3.28 -5.72 8.05
CA TYR A 129 -4.71 -5.89 7.84
C TYR A 129 -5.00 -6.15 6.37
N HIS A 130 -5.81 -7.15 6.09
CA HIS A 130 -6.37 -7.37 4.76
C HIS A 130 -7.36 -6.24 4.45
N ALA A 131 -7.06 -5.41 3.45
CA ALA A 131 -7.81 -4.19 3.20
C ALA A 131 -9.31 -4.45 2.92
N PRO A 132 -9.71 -5.47 2.13
CA PRO A 132 -11.11 -5.83 1.95
C PRO A 132 -11.79 -6.23 3.27
N SER A 133 -11.13 -7.02 4.11
CA SER A 133 -11.72 -7.38 5.41
C SER A 133 -11.93 -6.13 6.28
N LEU A 134 -11.00 -5.18 6.24
CA LEU A 134 -11.12 -3.93 6.98
C LEU A 134 -12.21 -3.02 6.43
N MET A 135 -12.32 -2.89 5.11
CA MET A 135 -13.43 -2.17 4.47
C MET A 135 -14.79 -2.75 4.85
N ASN A 136 -14.90 -4.07 4.97
CA ASN A 136 -16.13 -4.73 5.42
C ASN A 136 -16.43 -4.45 6.89
N ALA A 137 -15.43 -4.51 7.78
CA ALA A 137 -15.60 -4.23 9.21
C ALA A 137 -16.20 -2.82 9.44
N PHE A 138 -15.78 -1.83 8.65
CA PHE A 138 -16.26 -0.45 8.72
C PHE A 138 -17.47 -0.16 7.80
N ARG A 139 -18.00 -1.18 7.12
CA ARG A 139 -19.11 -1.05 6.14
C ARG A 139 -18.83 0.06 5.11
N LEU A 140 -17.61 0.08 4.60
CA LEU A 140 -17.17 1.06 3.59
C LEU A 140 -17.61 0.68 2.18
N THR A 141 -17.83 -0.61 1.93
CA THR A 141 -18.27 -1.15 0.63
C THR A 141 -19.66 -0.72 0.23
N SER A 142 -20.54 -0.48 1.20
CA SER A 142 -21.90 0.01 0.97
C SER A 142 -21.99 1.54 0.82
N ARG A 143 -20.85 2.26 0.79
CA ARG A 143 -20.83 3.72 0.72
C ARG A 143 -20.58 4.19 -0.72
N PRO A 144 -21.35 5.18 -1.21
CA PRO A 144 -21.10 5.80 -2.50
C PRO A 144 -19.64 6.29 -2.63
N ARG A 145 -19.07 6.15 -3.84
CA ARG A 145 -17.67 6.48 -4.20
C ARG A 145 -16.57 5.57 -3.64
N LEU A 146 -16.89 4.57 -2.81
CA LEU A 146 -15.92 3.58 -2.30
C LEU A 146 -16.07 2.19 -2.93
N GLU A 147 -17.14 1.94 -3.68
CA GLU A 147 -17.39 0.69 -4.42
C GLU A 147 -16.28 0.39 -5.46
N VAL A 148 -15.75 1.42 -6.13
CA VAL A 148 -14.64 1.27 -7.07
C VAL A 148 -13.33 0.95 -6.34
N SER A 149 -13.15 1.51 -5.13
CA SER A 149 -11.97 1.24 -4.29
C SER A 149 -11.96 -0.20 -3.77
N TRP A 150 -13.13 -0.80 -3.52
CA TRP A 150 -13.22 -2.21 -3.11
C TRP A 150 -12.59 -3.17 -4.12
N LYS A 151 -12.92 -3.02 -5.41
CA LYS A 151 -12.35 -3.87 -6.48
C LYS A 151 -10.83 -3.69 -6.59
N LYS A 152 -10.32 -2.50 -6.27
CA LYS A 152 -8.88 -2.18 -6.25
C LYS A 152 -8.18 -2.76 -5.01
N ALA A 153 -8.89 -2.86 -3.89
CA ALA A 153 -8.35 -3.34 -2.63
C ALA A 153 -8.21 -4.86 -2.54
N ALA A 154 -8.69 -5.64 -3.52
CA ALA A 154 -8.74 -7.11 -3.44
C ALA A 154 -7.37 -7.78 -3.20
N GLY A 155 -6.28 -7.19 -3.68
CA GLY A 155 -4.90 -7.63 -3.42
C GLY A 155 -4.15 -6.78 -2.39
N GLU A 156 -4.83 -5.82 -1.76
CA GLU A 156 -4.23 -4.81 -0.89
C GLU A 156 -4.23 -5.27 0.58
N TYR A 157 -3.11 -5.01 1.23
CA TYR A 157 -2.92 -5.11 2.67
C TYR A 157 -2.45 -3.78 3.20
N LEU A 158 -2.98 -3.39 4.36
CA LEU A 158 -2.61 -2.18 5.05
C LEU A 158 -1.69 -2.52 6.21
N VAL A 159 -0.50 -1.95 6.19
CA VAL A 159 0.44 -2.04 7.31
C VAL A 159 0.31 -0.78 8.15
N TYR A 160 -0.07 -0.95 9.40
CA TYR A 160 -0.27 0.11 10.38
C TYR A 160 1.06 0.53 11.02
N GLY A 161 1.26 1.84 11.11
CA GLY A 161 2.41 2.44 11.74
C GLY A 161 3.71 2.32 10.93
N LYS A 162 4.81 2.40 11.67
CA LYS A 162 6.18 2.46 11.16
C LYS A 162 6.80 1.08 11.03
N LEU A 163 7.55 0.83 9.96
CA LEU A 163 8.45 -0.31 9.81
C LEU A 163 9.90 0.18 9.83
N SER A 164 10.71 -0.47 10.66
CA SER A 164 12.16 -0.30 10.71
C SER A 164 12.88 -1.43 9.97
N LYS A 165 14.19 -1.28 9.74
CA LYS A 165 15.06 -2.33 9.19
C LYS A 165 14.99 -3.69 9.93
N HIS A 166 14.47 -3.71 11.16
CA HIS A 166 14.31 -4.93 11.95
C HIS A 166 12.98 -5.65 11.68
N ASP A 167 12.04 -5.00 11.00
CA ASP A 167 10.70 -5.53 10.72
C ASP A 167 10.64 -6.36 9.43
N GLY A 168 11.75 -6.96 9.03
CA GLY A 168 11.78 -7.96 7.97
C GLY A 168 11.53 -7.45 6.55
N PHE A 169 11.62 -6.14 6.32
CA PHE A 169 11.56 -5.61 4.96
C PHE A 169 12.94 -5.36 4.38
N THR A 170 13.04 -5.55 3.06
CA THR A 170 14.19 -5.16 2.24
C THR A 170 13.71 -4.19 1.17
N ALA A 171 14.53 -3.22 0.82
CA ALA A 171 14.30 -2.30 -0.28
C ALA A 171 15.31 -2.56 -1.39
N VAL A 172 14.83 -2.65 -2.63
CA VAL A 172 15.68 -2.81 -3.83
C VAL A 172 15.34 -1.68 -4.80
N LYS A 173 16.35 -1.08 -5.42
CA LYS A 173 16.12 -0.08 -6.46
C LYS A 173 15.63 -0.77 -7.74
N LEU A 174 14.70 -0.13 -8.44
CA LEU A 174 14.23 -0.65 -9.72
C LEU A 174 15.39 -0.76 -10.72
N GLU A 175 16.31 0.20 -10.71
CA GLU A 175 17.50 0.21 -11.57
C GLU A 175 18.38 -1.03 -11.34
N ASP A 176 18.64 -1.39 -10.09
CA ASP A 176 19.45 -2.58 -9.76
C ASP A 176 18.80 -3.87 -10.31
N LEU A 177 17.45 -3.96 -10.30
CA LEU A 177 16.73 -5.10 -10.88
C LEU A 177 16.81 -5.11 -12.41
N ILE A 178 16.74 -3.94 -13.06
CA ILE A 178 16.88 -3.81 -14.50
C ILE A 178 18.28 -4.23 -14.95
N ASP A 179 19.31 -3.77 -14.24
CA ASP A 179 20.71 -4.11 -14.49
C ASP A 179 20.97 -5.61 -14.28
N ALA A 180 20.29 -6.21 -13.29
CA ALA A 180 20.28 -7.66 -13.08
C ALA A 180 19.48 -8.44 -14.15
N GLY A 181 18.85 -7.75 -15.10
CA GLY A 181 18.19 -8.35 -16.26
C GLY A 181 16.69 -8.60 -16.09
N LEU A 182 15.98 -7.88 -15.21
CA LEU A 182 14.52 -7.95 -15.09
C LEU A 182 13.81 -7.85 -16.45
N LEU A 183 14.28 -6.96 -17.33
CA LEU A 183 13.72 -6.77 -18.67
C LEU A 183 14.23 -7.80 -19.69
N ASN A 184 15.30 -8.53 -19.37
CA ASN A 184 15.85 -9.59 -20.20
C ASN A 184 15.10 -10.92 -20.03
N LEU A 185 14.32 -11.08 -18.96
CA LEU A 185 13.47 -12.25 -18.73
C LEU A 185 12.46 -12.46 -19.87
N GLY A 186 11.88 -11.39 -20.42
CA GLY A 186 10.97 -11.47 -21.58
C GLY A 186 11.63 -11.98 -22.86
N ARG A 187 12.94 -11.74 -23.04
CA ARG A 187 13.68 -12.17 -24.24
C ARG A 187 14.06 -13.66 -24.22
N ARG A 188 14.23 -14.27 -23.04
CA ARG A 188 14.62 -15.70 -22.93
C ARG A 188 13.48 -16.68 -23.18
N TYR A 189 12.22 -16.26 -23.06
CA TYR A 189 11.05 -17.12 -23.23
C TYR A 189 10.35 -16.95 -24.58
N ASP A 190 11.02 -16.34 -25.57
CA ASP A 190 10.44 -15.96 -26.88
C ASP A 190 9.05 -15.32 -26.73
N LEU A 191 8.92 -14.49 -25.70
CA LEU A 191 7.73 -13.72 -25.42
C LEU A 191 7.71 -12.47 -26.31
N GLY A 192 8.07 -12.63 -27.60
CA GLY A 192 8.35 -11.59 -28.62
C GLY A 192 7.19 -10.62 -28.93
N ARG A 193 6.18 -10.56 -28.06
CA ARG A 193 5.05 -9.63 -28.06
C ARG A 193 4.80 -8.96 -26.70
N TRP A 194 5.75 -9.01 -25.75
CA TRP A 194 5.62 -8.28 -24.48
C TRP A 194 5.98 -6.80 -24.61
N THR A 195 6.64 -6.43 -25.71
CA THR A 195 6.87 -5.05 -26.15
C THR A 195 5.70 -4.48 -26.96
N ASP A 196 4.75 -5.32 -27.37
CA ASP A 196 3.50 -4.80 -27.91
C ASP A 196 2.75 -4.16 -26.75
N GLU A 197 2.40 -2.89 -26.93
CA GLU A 197 1.71 -2.03 -25.96
C GLU A 197 0.49 -2.69 -25.27
N TYR A 198 0.00 -3.82 -25.76
CA TYR A 198 -1.23 -4.49 -25.38
C TYR A 198 -1.24 -5.26 -24.05
N TRP A 199 -0.13 -5.81 -23.53
CA TRP A 199 -0.18 -6.44 -22.19
C TRP A 199 -0.09 -5.40 -21.08
N PHE A 200 0.85 -4.47 -21.21
CA PHE A 200 0.95 -3.31 -20.32
C PHE A 200 -0.37 -2.52 -20.36
N ARG A 201 -0.89 -2.20 -21.56
CA ARG A 201 -2.23 -1.60 -21.73
C ARG A 201 -3.38 -2.53 -21.38
N GLY A 202 -3.20 -3.85 -21.31
CA GLY A 202 -4.23 -4.84 -21.00
C GLY A 202 -4.47 -4.95 -19.50
N VAL A 203 -3.40 -5.00 -18.71
CA VAL A 203 -3.43 -4.85 -17.25
C VAL A 203 -3.86 -3.43 -16.86
N ILE A 204 -3.40 -2.40 -17.59
CA ILE A 204 -3.91 -1.03 -17.47
C ILE A 204 -5.39 -0.97 -17.89
N ARG A 205 -5.84 -1.58 -18.99
CA ARG A 205 -7.27 -1.60 -19.40
C ARG A 205 -8.12 -2.31 -18.36
N ILE A 206 -7.70 -3.43 -17.79
CA ILE A 206 -8.50 -4.10 -16.76
C ILE A 206 -8.66 -3.17 -15.53
N ARG A 207 -7.66 -2.34 -15.22
CA ARG A 207 -7.81 -1.27 -14.21
C ARG A 207 -8.56 -0.04 -14.70
N TYR A 208 -8.51 0.33 -15.98
CA TYR A 208 -8.98 1.61 -16.54
C TYR A 208 -10.21 1.55 -17.47
N THR A 209 -10.70 0.38 -17.87
CA THR A 209 -11.89 0.22 -18.76
C THR A 209 -13.21 0.30 -17.97
N TYR A 210 -13.14 0.49 -16.65
CA TYR A 210 -14.29 0.75 -15.78
C TYR A 210 -14.13 2.07 -14.99
N PHE A 211 -13.37 3.04 -15.52
CA PHE A 211 -13.42 4.43 -15.06
C PHE A 211 -14.39 5.23 -15.90
#